data_AF-A0A5N5GRB9-F1
#
_entry.id   AF-A0A5N5GRB9-F1
#
_cell.length_a   1.000
_cell.length_b   1.000
_cell.length_c   1.000
_cell.angle_alpha   90.00
_cell.angle_beta   90.00
_cell.angle_gamma   90.00
#
_symmetry.space_group_name_H-M   'P 1'
#
loop_
_entity.id
_entity.type
_entity.pdbx_description
1 polymer ?
#
loop_
_entity_poly.entity_id
_entity_poly.type
_entity_poly.pdbx_seq_one_letter_code
_entity_poly.pdbx_strand_id
1 'polypeptide(L)'
;MKHSRARNVIERCFGLLKRRWAILRSPSHYPIKIQGRMITACSLLHNFIGMYMAADPEENARLAFDELPIGEDLSEVLAYIETVESSQIWTQWRDDLAREIYDEWRGRRA
;
A
#
# COMPACT_ATOMS: atom_id res chain seq x y z
N MET A 1 14.71 -5.95 13.68
CA MET A 1 14.26 -4.54 13.65
C MET A 1 14.26 -3.89 12.27
N LYS A 2 15.28 -4.04 11.40
CA LYS A 2 15.29 -3.37 10.08
C LYS A 2 14.47 -4.07 8.97
N HIS A 3 14.40 -5.40 8.99
CA HIS A 3 13.54 -6.18 8.08
C HIS A 3 12.05 -5.87 8.28
N SER A 4 11.60 -5.81 9.52
CA SER A 4 10.23 -5.40 9.90
C SER A 4 9.88 -3.98 9.40
N ARG A 5 10.87 -3.08 9.32
CA ARG A 5 10.68 -1.70 8.83
C ARG A 5 10.48 -1.66 7.31
N ALA A 6 11.22 -2.45 6.54
CA ALA A 6 11.02 -2.56 5.09
C ALA A 6 9.65 -3.17 4.75
N ARG A 7 9.26 -4.23 5.47
CA ARG A 7 7.94 -4.84 5.34
C ARG A 7 6.81 -3.84 5.64
N ASN A 8 6.94 -3.06 6.71
CA ASN A 8 5.97 -2.03 7.07
C ASN A 8 5.83 -0.97 5.95
N VAL A 9 6.93 -0.55 5.32
CA VAL A 9 6.87 0.38 4.18
C VAL A 9 6.09 -0.22 3.02
N ILE A 10 6.36 -1.47 2.65
CA ILE A 10 5.67 -2.18 1.57
C ILE A 10 4.17 -2.28 1.86
N GLU A 11 3.81 -2.72 3.07
CA GLU A 11 2.41 -2.86 3.49
C GLU A 11 1.68 -1.51 3.49
N ARG A 12 2.35 -0.44 3.95
CA ARG A 12 1.81 0.93 3.87
C ARG A 12 1.58 1.36 2.43
N CYS A 13 2.51 1.11 1.51
CA CYS A 13 2.34 1.45 0.09
C CYS A 13 1.11 0.78 -0.52
N PHE A 14 0.91 -0.52 -0.27
CA PHE A 14 -0.30 -1.21 -0.74
C PHE A 14 -1.57 -0.70 -0.06
N GLY A 15 -1.50 -0.37 1.23
CA GLY A 15 -2.61 0.24 1.96
C GLY A 15 -3.04 1.60 1.38
N LEU A 16 -2.07 2.44 1.00
CA LEU A 16 -2.33 3.72 0.33
C LEU A 16 -3.07 3.53 -1.00
N LEU A 17 -2.57 2.63 -1.84
CA LEU A 17 -3.19 2.34 -3.14
C LEU A 17 -4.61 1.77 -2.99
N LYS A 18 -4.84 0.84 -2.06
CA LYS A 18 -6.17 0.24 -1.84
C LYS A 18 -7.20 1.23 -1.29
N ARG A 19 -6.77 2.19 -0.47
CA ARG A 19 -7.69 3.21 0.09
C ARG A 19 -8.20 4.14 -1.01
N ARG A 20 -7.29 4.64 -1.86
CA ARG A 20 -7.62 5.51 -2.99
C ARG A 20 -8.39 4.79 -4.10
N TRP A 21 -7.86 3.65 -4.54
CA TRP A 21 -8.40 2.93 -5.69
C TRP A 21 -9.32 1.81 -5.24
N ALA A 22 -10.64 2.08 -5.23
CA ALA A 22 -11.67 1.14 -4.83
C ALA A 22 -11.59 -0.23 -5.54
N ILE A 23 -11.12 -0.21 -6.79
CA ILE A 23 -10.94 -1.40 -7.61
C ILE A 23 -9.92 -2.41 -7.04
N LEU A 24 -9.04 -1.98 -6.12
CA LEU A 24 -8.06 -2.83 -5.45
C LEU A 24 -8.56 -3.36 -4.09
N ARG A 25 -9.75 -2.94 -3.62
CA ARG A 25 -10.31 -3.36 -2.32
C ARG A 25 -10.95 -4.73 -2.36
N SER A 26 -11.54 -5.10 -3.50
CA SER A 26 -12.26 -6.36 -3.67
C SER A 26 -11.49 -7.33 -4.57
N PRO A 27 -11.64 -8.65 -4.36
CA PRO A 27 -11.15 -9.65 -5.30
C PRO A 27 -11.73 -9.38 -6.69
N SER A 28 -10.85 -9.28 -7.69
CA SER A 28 -11.30 -9.13 -9.07
C SER A 28 -11.47 -10.49 -9.73
N HIS A 29 -12.48 -10.63 -10.59
CA HIS A 29 -12.66 -11.82 -11.43
C HIS A 29 -11.77 -11.82 -12.68
N TYR A 30 -10.88 -10.83 -12.82
CA TYR A 30 -9.98 -10.72 -13.96
C TYR A 30 -8.80 -11.69 -13.84
N PRO A 31 -8.23 -12.17 -14.97
CA PRO A 31 -7.02 -12.97 -14.97
C PRO A 31 -5.85 -12.25 -14.28
N ILE A 32 -4.94 -13.00 -13.65
CA ILE A 32 -3.77 -12.47 -12.92
C ILE A 32 -2.97 -11.44 -13.73
N LYS A 33 -2.81 -11.67 -15.05
CA LYS A 33 -2.11 -10.73 -15.94
C LYS A 33 -2.78 -9.36 -16.00
N ILE A 34 -4.12 -9.31 -15.95
CA ILE A 34 -4.90 -8.07 -15.96
C ILE A 34 -4.84 -7.42 -14.57
N GLN A 35 -4.95 -8.21 -13.50
CA GLN A 35 -4.80 -7.69 -12.13
C GLN A 35 -3.45 -7.00 -11.93
N GLY A 36 -2.35 -7.58 -12.43
CA GLY A 36 -1.03 -6.95 -12.40
C GLY A 36 -1.01 -5.60 -13.13
N ARG A 37 -1.62 -5.52 -14.32
CA ARG A 37 -1.73 -4.25 -15.07
C ARG A 37 -2.56 -3.20 -14.33
N MET A 38 -3.63 -3.60 -13.65
CA MET A 38 -4.45 -2.69 -12.84
C MET A 38 -3.65 -2.09 -11.69
N ILE A 39 -2.88 -2.90 -10.97
CA ILE A 39 -2.01 -2.43 -9.88
C ILE A 39 -0.95 -1.45 -10.42
N THR A 40 -0.31 -1.76 -11.54
CA THR A 40 0.68 -0.87 -12.17
C THR A 40 0.04 0.46 -12.60
N ALA A 41 -1.13 0.42 -13.24
CA ALA A 41 -1.85 1.62 -13.65
C ALA A 41 -2.22 2.50 -12.44
N CYS A 42 -2.75 1.91 -11.37
CA CYS A 42 -3.07 2.62 -10.13
C CYS A 42 -1.82 3.27 -9.50
N SER A 43 -0.68 2.57 -9.54
CA SER A 43 0.60 3.08 -9.01
C SER A 43 1.12 4.26 -9.84
N LEU A 44 1.06 4.16 -11.17
CA LEU A 44 1.47 5.23 -12.08
C LEU A 44 0.59 6.46 -11.92
N LEU A 45 -0.74 6.29 -11.86
CA LEU A 45 -1.69 7.38 -11.66
C LEU A 45 -1.48 8.06 -10.31
N HIS A 46 -1.25 7.27 -9.25
CA HIS A 46 -0.98 7.82 -7.91
C HIS A 46 0.30 8.68 -7.91
N ASN A 47 1.38 8.18 -8.50
CA ASN A 47 2.64 8.92 -8.61
C ASN A 47 2.49 10.17 -9.48
N PHE A 48 1.74 10.08 -10.59
CA PHE A 48 1.48 11.21 -11.47
C PHE A 48 0.72 12.32 -10.76
N ILE A 49 -0.34 11.96 -10.01
CA ILE A 49 -1.09 12.92 -9.19
C ILE A 49 -0.19 13.61 -8.18
N GLY A 50 0.60 12.85 -7.41
CA GLY A 50 1.52 13.43 -6.42
C GLY A 50 2.63 14.30 -7.02
N MET A 51 3.00 14.07 -8.29
CA MET A 51 4.03 14.86 -8.97
C MET A 51 3.50 16.20 -9.51
N TYR A 52 2.25 16.23 -9.98
CA TYR A 52 1.71 17.37 -10.73
C TYR A 52 0.57 18.12 -10.03
N MET A 53 -0.05 17.56 -9.00
CA MET A 53 -1.04 18.26 -8.19
C MET A 53 -0.35 18.87 -6.98
N ALA A 54 -0.35 20.21 -6.90
CA ALA A 54 0.20 20.95 -5.76
C ALA A 54 -0.51 20.65 -4.42
N ALA A 55 -1.76 20.22 -4.52
CA ALA A 55 -2.60 19.79 -3.43
C ALA A 55 -3.51 18.68 -3.97
N ASP A 56 -3.26 17.44 -3.57
CA ASP A 56 -4.18 16.34 -3.86
C ASP A 56 -5.30 16.37 -2.82
N PRO A 57 -6.56 16.68 -3.19
CA PRO A 57 -7.66 16.76 -2.23
C PRO A 57 -7.85 15.47 -1.44
N GLU A 58 -7.54 14.32 -2.06
CA GLU A 58 -7.67 13.01 -1.44
C GLU A 58 -6.53 12.73 -0.46
N GLU A 59 -5.32 13.23 -0.73
CA GLU A 59 -4.19 13.18 0.21
C GLU A 59 -4.34 14.20 1.35
N ASN A 60 -4.85 15.39 1.05
CA ASN A 60 -5.11 16.43 2.05
C ASN A 60 -6.25 16.01 3.00
N ALA A 61 -7.32 15.42 2.47
CA ALA A 61 -8.36 14.81 3.29
C ALA A 61 -7.80 13.69 4.19
N ARG A 62 -6.77 12.95 3.73
CA ARG A 62 -6.07 11.97 4.58
C ARG A 62 -5.25 12.63 5.68
N LEU A 63 -4.49 13.69 5.39
CA LEU A 63 -3.71 14.39 6.42
C LEU A 63 -4.65 14.93 7.52
N ALA A 64 -5.78 15.52 7.11
CA ALA A 64 -6.81 15.96 8.03
C ALA A 64 -7.42 14.82 8.86
N PHE A 65 -7.51 13.60 8.30
CA PHE A 65 -8.01 12.41 9.01
C PHE A 65 -6.98 11.78 9.95
N ASP A 66 -5.70 11.73 9.57
CA ASP A 66 -4.59 11.25 10.43
C ASP A 66 -4.30 12.22 11.60
N GLU A 67 -4.71 13.50 11.48
CA GLU A 67 -4.66 14.52 12.54
C GLU A 67 -5.84 14.45 13.53
N LEU A 68 -6.86 13.60 13.28
CA LEU A 68 -7.95 13.40 14.24
C LEU A 68 -7.44 12.68 15.50
N PRO A 69 -7.89 13.07 16.71
CA PRO A 69 -7.54 12.37 17.94
C PRO A 69 -7.88 10.88 17.81
N ILE A 70 -6.92 10.01 18.15
CA ILE A 70 -7.12 8.55 18.20
C ILE A 70 -8.17 8.26 19.27
N GLY A 71 -9.45 8.25 18.90
CA GLY A 71 -10.53 8.14 19.88
C GLY A 71 -11.94 8.14 19.30
N GLU A 72 -12.20 8.80 18.17
CA GLU A 72 -13.53 8.81 17.57
C GLU A 72 -13.50 8.30 16.13
N ASP A 73 -14.16 7.15 15.95
CA ASP A 73 -14.66 6.62 14.69
C ASP A 73 -13.67 6.36 13.52
N LEU A 74 -12.49 5.79 13.83
CA LEU A 74 -11.70 5.08 12.82
C LEU A 74 -12.38 3.78 12.35
N SER A 75 -13.46 3.35 13.00
CA SER A 75 -14.13 2.07 12.77
C SER A 75 -14.89 2.05 11.46
N GLU A 76 -15.61 3.12 11.10
CA GLU A 76 -16.41 3.16 9.87
C GLU A 76 -15.54 3.29 8.60
N VAL A 77 -14.40 3.98 8.70
CA VAL A 77 -13.47 4.19 7.56
C VAL A 77 -12.53 3.00 7.35
N LEU A 78 -12.23 2.22 8.40
CA LEU A 78 -11.47 0.97 8.31
C LEU A 78 -12.34 -0.27 8.02
N ALA A 79 -13.66 -0.11 7.86
CA ALA A 79 -14.63 -1.19 7.65
C ALA A 79 -14.51 -1.93 6.29
N TYR A 80 -13.39 -1.81 5.58
CA TYR A 80 -13.11 -2.56 4.36
C TYR A 80 -11.79 -3.33 4.46
N ILE A 81 -11.93 -4.58 4.92
CA ILE A 81 -11.46 -5.86 4.37
C ILE A 81 -11.82 -6.88 5.45
N GLU A 82 -12.92 -7.64 5.27
CA GLU A 82 -13.36 -8.59 6.30
C GLU A 82 -12.47 -9.83 6.38
N THR A 83 -11.92 -10.32 5.26
CA THR A 83 -10.90 -11.37 5.27
C THR A 83 -9.99 -11.26 4.05
N VAL A 84 -8.67 -11.20 4.30
CA VAL A 84 -7.64 -11.58 3.32
C VAL A 84 -6.95 -12.78 3.94
N GLU A 85 -7.21 -13.97 3.40
CA GLU A 85 -6.49 -15.16 3.86
C GLU A 85 -4.99 -14.98 3.58
N SER A 86 -4.20 -15.10 4.64
CA SER A 86 -2.76 -15.04 4.54
C SER A 86 -2.24 -16.29 3.84
N SER A 87 -1.88 -16.18 2.56
CA SER A 87 -1.13 -17.23 1.89
C SER A 87 0.30 -17.25 2.38
N GLN A 88 0.80 -18.42 2.79
CA GLN A 88 2.19 -18.61 3.17
C GLN A 88 3.14 -18.21 2.04
N ILE A 89 2.76 -18.46 0.77
CA ILE A 89 3.54 -18.10 -0.41
C ILE A 89 3.70 -16.58 -0.51
N TRP A 90 2.60 -15.83 -0.35
CA TRP A 90 2.64 -14.36 -0.43
C TRP A 90 3.35 -13.73 0.77
N THR A 91 3.25 -14.34 1.94
CA THR A 91 4.02 -13.93 3.12
C THR A 91 5.51 -14.12 2.88
N GLN A 92 5.91 -15.30 2.39
CA GLN A 92 7.31 -15.59 2.10
C GLN A 92 7.87 -14.66 1.03
N TRP A 93 7.13 -14.44 -0.06
CA TRP A 93 7.55 -13.53 -1.12
C TRP A 93 7.78 -12.09 -0.62
N ARG A 94 6.88 -11.58 0.25
CA ARG A 94 7.07 -10.25 0.85
C ARG A 94 8.31 -10.19 1.76
N ASP A 95 8.59 -11.27 2.49
CA ASP A 95 9.77 -11.36 3.35
C ASP A 95 11.07 -11.44 2.55
N ASP A 96 11.04 -12.10 1.40
CA ASP A 96 12.16 -12.21 0.47
C ASP A 96 12.47 -10.86 -0.17
N LEU A 97 11.44 -10.16 -0.67
CA LEU A 97 11.59 -8.82 -1.22
C LEU A 97 12.13 -7.82 -0.19
N ALA A 98 11.63 -7.87 1.05
CA ALA A 98 12.13 -7.02 2.13
C ALA A 98 13.60 -7.30 2.47
N ARG A 99 14.06 -8.55 2.34
CA ARG A 99 15.48 -8.92 2.49
C ARG A 99 16.32 -8.35 1.36
N GLU A 100 15.89 -8.52 0.12
CA GLU A 100 16.61 -8.04 -1.07
C GLU A 100 16.83 -6.52 -1.02
N ILE A 101 15.76 -5.74 -0.78
CA ILE A 101 15.85 -4.28 -0.64
C ILE A 101 16.81 -3.87 0.49
N TYR A 102 16.80 -4.61 1.59
CA TYR A 102 17.69 -4.34 2.72
C TYR A 102 19.16 -4.62 2.38
N ASP A 103 19.44 -5.73 1.69
CA ASP A 103 20.79 -6.11 1.30
C ASP A 103 21.38 -5.16 0.25
N GLU A 104 20.57 -4.71 -0.71
CA GLU A 104 20.95 -3.68 -1.67
C GLU A 104 21.29 -2.35 -0.97
N TRP A 105 20.46 -1.94 -0.01
CA TRP A 105 20.72 -0.75 0.80
C TRP A 105 22.01 -0.85 1.62
N ARG A 106 22.34 -2.05 2.13
CA ARG A 106 23.61 -2.29 2.83
C ARG A 106 24.80 -2.20 1.89
N GLY A 107 24.71 -2.79 0.69
CA GLY A 107 25.78 -2.79 -0.31
C GLY A 107 26.12 -1.39 -0.83
N ARG A 108 25.13 -0.49 -0.91
CA ARG A 108 25.34 0.92 -1.32
C ARG A 108 26.01 1.80 -0.26
N ARG A 109 26.18 1.30 0.98
CA ARG A 109 26.74 2.05 2.13
C ARG A 109 28.04 1.45 2.68
N ALA A 110 28.56 0.40 2.04
CA ALA A 110 29.90 -0.14 2.25
C ALA A 110 30.86 0.46 1.22
#